data_AF-A0AA38UV91-F1
#
_entry.id   AF-A0AA38UV91-F1
#
_cell.length_a   1.000
_cell.length_b   1.000
_cell.length_c   1.000
_cell.angle_alpha   90.00
_cell.angle_beta   90.00
_cell.angle_gamma   90.00
#
_symmetry.space_group_name_H-M   'P 1'
#
loop_
_entity.id
_entity.type
_entity.pdbx_description
1 polymer ?
#
loop_
_entity_poly.entity_id
_entity_poly.type
_entity_poly.pdbx_seq_one_letter_code
_entity_poly.pdbx_strand_id
1 'polypeptide(L)'
;MSQRKFVELWYFTPEAYAEAKEQRSNVESNRFELAADDERKGAATFTLVGTHSTKPSSNAVPDAMLTWAQISRAKSAFLNALPIGNYSSEYIAMFAGFYTNMDMHEELQKPKGDLVMAQYHADMRRAWFAAYEDGEPFDLAVISAEALQLSREEVRNKAHERALAELGTAKKQQQATTNNLQSNPSQSSPKKSDLKSRRVTPYTSPQKKKAPEPEFQRSFRSVDHPTLQRCHRCLGRDPHFVRKCSRTSIWNNSRKVICDWNEKSYLEICEGIHKGLELCADWQRTNGCTNRGHTEKHRCSGCASTNHGANGCPDGE
;
A
#
# COMPACT_ATOMS: atom_id res chain seq x y z
N MET A 1 -23.50 28.01 -6.89
CA MET A 1 -23.13 26.59 -6.70
C MET A 1 -21.62 26.57 -6.51
N SER A 2 -21.10 26.07 -5.40
CA SER A 2 -19.63 26.05 -5.18
C SER A 2 -18.94 25.28 -6.29
N GLN A 3 -17.92 25.89 -6.90
CA GLN A 3 -17.01 25.22 -7.83
C GLN A 3 -16.49 23.92 -7.20
N ARG A 4 -16.78 22.80 -7.86
CA ARG A 4 -16.32 21.47 -7.41
C ARG A 4 -14.87 21.35 -7.85
N LYS A 5 -13.96 21.63 -6.93
CA LYS A 5 -12.52 21.68 -7.18
C LYS A 5 -11.95 20.29 -7.45
N PHE A 6 -10.94 20.24 -8.31
CA PHE A 6 -10.11 19.06 -8.54
C PHE A 6 -9.59 18.47 -7.20
N VAL A 7 -9.68 17.14 -7.06
CA VAL A 7 -9.16 16.39 -5.91
C VAL A 7 -8.17 15.34 -6.39
N GLU A 8 -6.95 15.44 -5.87
CA GLU A 8 -5.87 14.48 -6.12
C GLU A 8 -6.30 13.06 -5.72
N LEU A 9 -5.96 12.06 -6.54
CA LEU A 9 -6.34 10.67 -6.30
C LEU A 9 -5.74 10.11 -5.02
N TRP A 10 -4.62 10.69 -4.57
CA TRP A 10 -3.91 10.25 -3.37
C TRP A 10 -4.83 10.17 -2.14
N TYR A 11 -5.81 11.06 -2.00
CA TYR A 11 -6.77 11.02 -0.88
C TYR A 11 -7.63 9.76 -0.82
N PHE A 12 -7.70 9.01 -1.91
CA PHE A 12 -8.45 7.76 -2.03
C PHE A 12 -7.56 6.52 -1.85
N THR A 13 -6.27 6.72 -1.54
CA THR A 13 -5.33 5.64 -1.26
C THR A 13 -5.47 5.13 0.19
N PRO A 14 -5.14 3.85 0.47
CA PRO A 14 -5.10 3.33 1.84
C PRO A 14 -4.20 4.14 2.78
N GLU A 15 -3.11 4.69 2.26
CA GLU A 15 -2.15 5.52 2.98
C GLU A 15 -2.81 6.80 3.47
N ALA A 16 -3.53 7.51 2.59
CA ALA A 16 -4.29 8.70 2.98
C ALA A 16 -5.41 8.37 3.98
N TYR A 17 -6.05 7.20 3.85
CA TYR A 17 -7.08 6.77 4.79
C TYR A 17 -6.51 6.49 6.19
N ALA A 18 -5.33 5.86 6.28
CA ALA A 18 -4.63 5.65 7.54
C ALA A 18 -4.27 7.00 8.19
N GLU A 19 -3.72 7.94 7.41
CA GLU A 19 -3.39 9.27 7.90
C GLU A 19 -4.64 10.03 8.38
N ALA A 20 -5.73 10.02 7.61
CA ALA A 20 -6.96 10.67 7.99
C ALA A 20 -7.55 10.09 9.29
N LYS A 21 -7.39 8.77 9.50
CA LYS A 21 -7.80 8.10 10.74
C LYS A 21 -6.96 8.56 11.94
N GLU A 22 -5.65 8.68 11.77
CA GLU A 22 -4.74 9.17 12.82
C GLU A 22 -4.99 10.64 13.16
N GLN A 23 -5.20 11.48 12.14
CA GLN A 23 -5.56 12.88 12.35
C GLN A 23 -6.92 13.00 13.06
N ARG A 24 -7.92 12.19 12.69
CA ARG A 24 -9.21 12.18 13.37
C ARG A 24 -9.08 11.82 14.85
N SER A 25 -8.24 10.83 15.19
CA SER A 25 -7.98 10.51 16.60
C SER A 25 -7.23 11.62 17.34
N ASN A 26 -6.47 12.47 16.64
CA ASN A 26 -5.75 13.59 17.24
C ASN A 26 -6.62 14.87 17.36
N VAL A 27 -7.63 15.01 16.50
CA VAL A 27 -8.59 16.14 16.46
C VAL A 27 -9.74 15.97 17.45
N GLU A 28 -9.74 14.93 18.28
CA GLU A 28 -10.72 14.74 19.37
C GLU A 28 -10.66 15.83 20.47
N SER A 29 -9.79 16.83 20.33
CA SER A 29 -9.86 18.08 21.09
C SER A 29 -10.70 19.12 20.35
N ASN A 30 -11.89 19.39 20.89
CA ASN A 30 -12.78 20.52 20.59
C ASN A 30 -12.05 21.87 20.62
N ARG A 31 -11.23 22.16 19.61
CA ARG A 31 -10.48 23.41 19.48
C ARG A 31 -11.34 24.43 18.73
N PHE A 32 -11.87 25.39 19.46
CA PHE A 32 -12.58 26.53 18.92
C PHE A 32 -11.66 27.75 18.93
N GLU A 33 -11.66 28.52 17.85
CA GLU A 33 -11.02 29.83 17.81
C GLU A 33 -12.11 30.91 17.89
N LEU A 34 -11.85 31.95 18.69
CA LEU A 34 -12.72 33.10 18.82
C LEU A 34 -12.38 34.08 17.71
N ALA A 35 -13.26 34.21 16.73
CA ALA A 35 -13.18 35.28 15.74
C ALA A 35 -13.98 36.48 16.28
N ALA A 36 -13.33 37.64 16.38
CA ALA A 36 -14.01 38.89 16.66
C ALA A 36 -14.43 39.53 15.33
N ASP A 37 -15.73 39.77 15.15
CA ASP A 37 -16.22 40.57 14.03
C ASP A 37 -16.23 42.04 14.47
N ASP A 38 -15.38 42.86 13.87
CA ASP A 38 -15.30 44.29 14.18
C ASP A 38 -16.26 45.07 13.28
N GLU A 39 -17.56 44.92 13.54
CA GLU A 39 -18.56 45.85 13.01
C GLU A 39 -18.74 47.02 13.97
N ARG A 40 -17.87 48.02 13.77
CA ARG A 40 -18.10 49.47 13.91
C ARG A 40 -19.41 49.89 14.61
N LYS A 41 -19.49 49.67 15.93
CA LYS A 41 -20.13 50.49 16.99
C LYS A 41 -20.51 49.59 18.18
N GLY A 42 -19.61 49.49 19.17
CA GLY A 42 -19.96 49.31 20.58
C GLY A 42 -20.21 47.89 21.10
N ALA A 43 -20.30 46.86 20.25
CA ALA A 43 -20.39 45.47 20.70
C ALA A 43 -19.53 44.54 19.84
N ALA A 44 -18.39 44.10 20.37
CA ALA A 44 -17.58 43.06 19.73
C ALA A 44 -18.35 41.74 19.76
N THR A 45 -18.82 41.28 18.61
CA THR A 45 -19.46 39.97 18.48
C THR A 45 -18.36 38.93 18.33
N PHE A 46 -18.19 38.10 19.36
CA PHE A 46 -17.25 36.97 19.30
C PHE A 46 -17.99 35.74 18.79
N THR A 47 -17.53 35.21 17.67
CA THR A 47 -18.07 34.00 17.07
C THR A 47 -17.10 32.85 17.32
N LEU A 48 -17.59 31.75 17.87
CA LEU A 48 -16.82 30.51 17.98
C LEU A 48 -16.77 29.86 16.60
N VAL A 49 -15.59 29.87 15.98
CA VAL A 49 -15.34 29.17 14.72
C VAL A 49 -14.64 27.85 15.06
N GLY A 50 -15.25 26.73 14.69
CA GLY A 50 -14.59 25.44 14.81
C GLY A 50 -13.34 25.41 13.94
N THR A 51 -12.17 25.09 14.51
CA THR A 51 -10.90 25.01 13.78
C THR A 51 -10.77 23.75 12.91
N HIS A 52 -11.90 23.24 12.39
CA HIS A 52 -11.91 22.16 11.40
C HIS A 52 -11.70 22.71 9.99
N SER A 53 -10.81 23.69 9.82
CA SER A 53 -10.16 23.85 8.52
C SER A 53 -9.21 22.67 8.39
N THR A 54 -9.70 21.57 7.85
CA THR A 54 -8.87 20.45 7.42
C THR A 54 -7.92 20.98 6.36
N LYS A 55 -6.73 21.38 6.80
CA LYS A 55 -5.67 21.75 5.87
C LYS A 55 -5.42 20.51 4.99
N PRO A 56 -5.24 20.69 3.67
CA PRO A 56 -4.80 19.60 2.81
C PRO A 56 -3.59 18.93 3.46
N SER A 57 -3.61 17.59 3.56
CA SER A 57 -2.47 16.84 4.08
C SER A 57 -1.18 17.30 3.39
N SER A 58 -0.13 17.53 4.17
CA SER A 58 1.21 17.83 3.63
C SER A 58 1.80 16.65 2.86
N ASN A 59 1.25 15.45 3.05
CA ASN A 59 1.68 14.22 2.36
C ASN A 59 0.90 13.98 1.07
N ALA A 60 0.00 14.89 0.68
CA ALA A 60 -0.77 14.77 -0.55
C ALA A 60 0.17 14.69 -1.76
N VAL A 61 0.17 13.54 -2.42
CA VAL A 61 0.96 13.30 -3.62
C VAL A 61 0.16 13.70 -4.86
N PRO A 62 0.70 14.51 -5.76
CA PRO A 62 0.06 14.82 -7.03
C PRO A 62 -0.15 13.57 -7.88
N ASP A 63 -1.23 13.51 -8.66
CA ASP A 63 -1.53 12.39 -9.56
C ASP A 63 -0.34 12.00 -10.46
N ALA A 64 0.41 12.99 -10.95
CA ALA A 64 1.58 12.78 -11.82
C ALA A 64 2.75 12.02 -11.15
N MET A 65 2.73 11.89 -9.82
CA MET A 65 3.71 11.15 -9.03
C MET A 65 3.19 9.81 -8.52
N LEU A 66 1.91 9.49 -8.76
CA LEU A 66 1.34 8.21 -8.36
C LEU A 66 1.80 7.10 -9.29
N THR A 67 2.03 5.92 -8.70
CA THR A 67 2.30 4.70 -9.46
C THR A 67 0.99 4.10 -9.98
N TRP A 68 1.07 3.34 -11.07
CA TRP A 68 -0.10 2.63 -11.61
C TRP A 68 -0.80 1.73 -10.58
N ALA A 69 -0.02 1.08 -9.70
CA ALA A 69 -0.56 0.26 -8.62
C ALA A 69 -1.34 1.09 -7.58
N GLN A 70 -0.89 2.30 -7.26
CA GLN A 70 -1.62 3.20 -6.35
C GLN A 70 -2.91 3.70 -7.00
N ILE A 71 -2.84 4.12 -8.27
CA ILE A 71 -4.02 4.53 -9.06
C ILE A 71 -5.05 3.40 -9.09
N SER A 72 -4.61 2.18 -9.39
CA SER A 72 -5.47 0.99 -9.46
C SER A 72 -6.16 0.66 -8.13
N ARG A 73 -5.53 0.95 -6.99
CA ARG A 73 -6.15 0.75 -5.67
C ARG A 73 -7.12 1.88 -5.31
N ALA A 74 -6.77 3.11 -5.67
CA ALA A 74 -7.51 4.31 -5.28
C ALA A 74 -8.77 4.54 -6.13
N LYS A 75 -8.79 4.11 -7.40
CA LYS A 75 -9.92 4.34 -8.33
C LYS A 75 -11.27 3.86 -7.79
N SER A 76 -11.33 2.71 -7.11
CA SER A 76 -12.59 2.17 -6.59
C SER A 76 -13.15 3.07 -5.48
N ALA A 77 -12.29 3.58 -4.60
CA ALA A 77 -12.68 4.52 -3.55
C ALA A 77 -13.08 5.87 -4.14
N PHE A 78 -12.39 6.33 -5.18
CA PHE A 78 -12.77 7.55 -5.93
C PHE A 78 -14.14 7.43 -6.58
N LEU A 79 -14.41 6.35 -7.32
CA LEU A 79 -15.71 6.12 -7.97
C LEU A 79 -16.86 6.06 -6.96
N ASN A 80 -16.64 5.47 -5.78
CA ASN A 80 -17.63 5.44 -4.70
C ASN A 80 -17.87 6.81 -4.05
N ALA A 81 -16.92 7.75 -4.18
CA ALA A 81 -17.05 9.09 -3.64
C ALA A 81 -17.72 10.08 -4.61
N LEU A 82 -17.74 9.80 -5.91
CA LEU A 82 -18.40 10.66 -6.91
C LEU A 82 -19.89 10.90 -6.62
N PRO A 83 -20.71 9.89 -6.23
CA PRO A 83 -22.10 10.14 -5.83
C PRO A 83 -22.23 11.15 -4.69
N ILE A 84 -21.30 11.12 -3.73
CA ILE A 84 -21.27 12.04 -2.57
C ILE A 84 -20.98 13.48 -3.03
N GLY A 85 -20.20 13.62 -4.11
CA GLY A 85 -19.91 14.90 -4.74
C GLY A 85 -21.04 15.47 -5.60
N ASN A 86 -22.20 14.81 -5.68
CA ASN A 86 -23.32 15.17 -6.56
C ASN A 86 -22.92 15.26 -8.04
N TYR A 87 -22.01 14.39 -8.50
CA TYR A 87 -21.73 14.20 -9.92
C TYR A 87 -22.88 13.43 -10.59
N SER A 88 -23.18 13.73 -11.86
CA SER A 88 -24.23 13.02 -12.60
C SER A 88 -23.88 11.55 -12.79
N SER A 89 -24.90 10.70 -12.93
CA SER A 89 -24.70 9.28 -13.25
C SER A 89 -23.94 9.08 -14.57
N GLU A 90 -24.10 9.99 -15.52
CA GLU A 90 -23.38 10.00 -16.80
C GLU A 90 -21.87 10.18 -16.58
N TYR A 91 -21.45 11.14 -15.75
CA TYR A 91 -20.04 11.34 -15.43
C TYR A 91 -19.45 10.17 -14.64
N ILE A 92 -20.23 9.57 -13.74
CA ILE A 92 -19.80 8.39 -12.99
C ILE A 92 -19.57 7.20 -13.95
N ALA A 93 -20.48 6.98 -14.88
CA ALA A 93 -20.35 5.93 -15.90
C ALA A 93 -19.15 6.20 -16.83
N MET A 94 -18.94 7.45 -17.22
CA MET A 94 -17.76 7.89 -17.98
C MET A 94 -16.46 7.58 -17.25
N PHE A 95 -16.33 7.96 -15.97
CA PHE A 95 -15.14 7.63 -15.18
C PHE A 95 -14.95 6.12 -15.01
N ALA A 96 -16.02 5.36 -14.83
CA ALA A 96 -15.93 3.89 -14.78
C ALA A 96 -15.44 3.30 -16.10
N GLY A 97 -15.92 3.82 -17.24
CA GLY A 97 -15.46 3.47 -18.59
C GLY A 97 -13.99 3.82 -18.80
N PHE A 98 -13.57 5.01 -18.40
CA PHE A 98 -12.17 5.46 -18.44
C PHE A 98 -11.24 4.49 -17.71
N TYR A 99 -11.54 4.17 -16.46
CA TYR A 99 -10.71 3.25 -15.68
C TYR A 99 -10.71 1.83 -16.26
N THR A 100 -11.85 1.34 -16.75
CA THR A 100 -11.94 0.02 -17.37
C THR A 100 -11.10 -0.05 -18.65
N ASN A 101 -11.21 0.96 -19.51
CA ASN A 101 -10.48 1.03 -20.76
C ASN A 101 -8.97 1.14 -20.51
N MET A 102 -8.55 1.89 -19.50
CA MET A 102 -7.15 1.98 -19.12
C MET A 102 -6.60 0.66 -18.58
N ASP A 103 -7.35 -0.05 -17.73
CA ASP A 103 -6.93 -1.35 -17.20
C ASP A 103 -6.77 -2.43 -18.28
N MET A 104 -7.58 -2.33 -19.34
CA MET A 104 -7.56 -3.26 -20.47
C MET A 104 -6.64 -2.81 -21.61
N HIS A 105 -5.96 -1.68 -21.45
CA HIS A 105 -5.18 -1.07 -22.52
C HIS A 105 -3.88 -1.86 -22.79
N GLU A 106 -3.56 -2.07 -24.08
CA GLU A 106 -2.37 -2.81 -24.52
C GLU A 106 -1.04 -2.19 -24.04
N GLU A 107 -1.04 -0.89 -23.73
CA GLU A 107 0.16 -0.17 -23.27
C GLU A 107 0.71 -0.77 -21.97
N LEU A 108 -0.16 -1.32 -21.11
CA LEU A 108 0.27 -1.97 -19.85
C LEU A 108 1.13 -3.22 -20.08
N GLN A 109 1.06 -3.83 -21.27
CA GLN A 109 1.91 -4.98 -21.63
C GLN A 109 3.31 -4.56 -22.11
N LYS A 110 3.50 -3.28 -22.41
CA LYS A 110 4.76 -2.74 -22.95
C LYS A 110 5.74 -2.40 -21.82
N PRO A 111 7.06 -2.40 -22.08
CA PRO A 111 8.04 -1.98 -21.08
C PRO A 111 7.80 -0.52 -20.70
N LYS A 112 7.72 -0.25 -19.39
CA LYS A 112 7.35 1.07 -18.82
C LYS A 112 5.91 1.52 -19.11
N GLY A 113 5.04 0.61 -19.56
CA GLY A 113 3.62 0.86 -19.79
C GLY A 113 2.92 1.48 -18.60
N ASP A 114 3.17 0.94 -17.41
CA ASP A 114 2.64 1.46 -16.13
C ASP A 114 2.93 2.94 -15.91
N LEU A 115 4.14 3.40 -16.26
CA LEU A 115 4.55 4.80 -16.08
C LEU A 115 3.85 5.71 -17.09
N VAL A 116 3.70 5.24 -18.32
CA VAL A 116 2.98 5.98 -19.38
C VAL A 116 1.51 6.10 -19.02
N MET A 117 0.88 5.01 -18.58
CA MET A 117 -0.54 5.02 -18.19
C MET A 117 -0.78 5.86 -16.93
N ALA A 118 0.14 5.86 -15.97
CA ALA A 118 0.07 6.73 -14.81
C ALA A 118 0.22 8.22 -15.18
N GLN A 119 1.13 8.56 -16.10
CA GLN A 119 1.27 9.92 -16.60
C GLN A 119 0.01 10.37 -17.37
N TYR A 120 -0.47 9.53 -18.28
CA TYR A 120 -1.69 9.76 -19.05
C TYR A 120 -2.91 9.98 -18.15
N HIS A 121 -3.05 9.15 -17.10
CA HIS A 121 -4.09 9.29 -16.09
C HIS A 121 -4.10 10.69 -15.46
N ALA A 122 -2.94 11.14 -14.99
CA ALA A 122 -2.79 12.42 -14.31
C ALA A 122 -3.15 13.59 -15.23
N ASP A 123 -2.66 13.55 -16.47
CA ASP A 123 -2.88 14.59 -17.46
C ASP A 123 -4.36 14.67 -17.87
N MET A 124 -4.98 13.53 -18.15
CA MET A 124 -6.38 13.47 -18.59
C MET A 124 -7.36 13.84 -17.49
N ARG A 125 -7.13 13.38 -16.24
CA ARG A 125 -8.00 13.81 -15.13
C ARG A 125 -7.92 15.30 -14.93
N ARG A 126 -6.72 15.88 -14.88
CA ARG A 126 -6.55 17.33 -14.71
C ARG A 126 -7.21 18.10 -15.85
N ALA A 127 -6.99 17.69 -17.10
CA ALA A 127 -7.61 18.31 -18.26
C ALA A 127 -9.15 18.25 -18.21
N TRP A 128 -9.72 17.11 -17.80
CA TRP A 128 -11.16 16.97 -17.67
C TRP A 128 -11.75 17.86 -16.58
N PHE A 129 -11.11 17.94 -15.41
CA PHE A 129 -11.59 18.82 -14.33
C PHE A 129 -11.50 20.30 -14.72
N ALA A 130 -10.46 20.71 -15.46
CA ALA A 130 -10.38 22.05 -16.02
C ALA A 130 -11.52 22.33 -17.02
N ALA A 131 -11.74 21.41 -17.97
CA ALA A 131 -12.81 21.53 -18.96
C ALA A 131 -14.22 21.52 -18.31
N TYR A 132 -14.38 20.78 -17.21
CA TYR A 132 -15.59 20.76 -16.40
C TYR A 132 -15.83 22.10 -15.68
N GLU A 133 -14.77 22.76 -15.20
CA GLU A 133 -14.86 24.11 -14.62
C GLU A 133 -15.23 25.16 -15.68
N ASP A 134 -14.77 24.97 -16.91
CA ASP A 134 -15.07 25.83 -18.07
C ASP A 134 -16.47 25.55 -18.68
N GLY A 135 -17.12 24.46 -18.29
CA GLY A 135 -18.47 24.08 -18.74
C GLY A 135 -18.52 23.24 -20.02
N GLU A 136 -17.37 22.82 -20.54
CA GLU A 136 -17.22 22.01 -21.77
C GLU A 136 -16.56 20.65 -21.46
N PRO A 137 -17.16 19.79 -20.61
CA PRO A 137 -16.58 18.50 -20.29
C PRO A 137 -16.58 17.58 -21.52
N PHE A 138 -15.48 16.87 -21.72
CA PHE A 138 -15.36 15.85 -22.76
C PHE A 138 -15.48 14.44 -22.18
N ASP A 139 -15.69 13.45 -23.05
CA ASP A 139 -15.78 12.05 -22.66
C ASP A 139 -14.37 11.48 -22.38
N LEU A 140 -14.08 11.24 -21.11
CA LEU A 140 -12.83 10.60 -20.67
C LEU A 140 -12.75 9.11 -21.02
N ALA A 141 -13.88 8.43 -21.26
CA ALA A 141 -13.86 6.99 -21.53
C ALA A 141 -13.11 6.66 -22.83
N VAL A 142 -13.08 7.60 -23.79
CA VAL A 142 -12.37 7.45 -25.05
C VAL A 142 -10.90 7.80 -24.85
N ILE A 143 -10.03 6.79 -24.89
CA ILE A 143 -8.59 6.99 -24.77
C ILE A 143 -8.07 7.67 -26.05
N SER A 144 -7.64 8.93 -25.90
CA SER A 144 -6.99 9.67 -26.99
C SER A 144 -5.58 9.11 -27.26
N ALA A 145 -5.40 8.60 -28.48
CA ALA A 145 -4.10 8.09 -28.95
C ALA A 145 -3.03 9.18 -29.01
N GLU A 146 -3.43 10.42 -29.32
CA GLU A 146 -2.54 11.59 -29.36
C GLU A 146 -2.03 11.94 -27.96
N ALA A 147 -2.95 12.06 -26.99
CA ALA A 147 -2.57 12.35 -25.61
C ALA A 147 -1.71 11.22 -25.01
N LEU A 148 -2.00 9.96 -25.34
CA LEU A 148 -1.17 8.83 -24.92
C LEU A 148 0.24 8.90 -25.52
N GLN A 149 0.37 9.32 -26.79
CA GLN A 149 1.66 9.50 -27.44
C GLN A 149 2.49 10.60 -26.77
N LEU A 150 1.85 11.73 -26.40
CA LEU A 150 2.51 12.79 -25.63
C LEU A 150 2.99 12.27 -24.27
N SER A 151 2.19 11.48 -23.56
CA SER A 151 2.60 10.86 -22.30
C SER A 151 3.79 9.90 -22.48
N ARG A 152 3.88 9.17 -23.60
CA ARG A 152 5.06 8.32 -23.91
C ARG A 152 6.32 9.15 -24.08
N GLU A 153 6.23 10.27 -24.78
CA GLU A 153 7.35 11.18 -25.03
C GLU A 153 7.80 11.83 -23.72
N GLU A 154 6.86 12.27 -22.89
CA GLU A 154 7.15 12.85 -21.58
C GLU A 154 7.89 11.85 -20.67
N VAL A 155 7.42 10.60 -20.59
CA VAL A 155 8.10 9.54 -19.82
C VAL A 155 9.51 9.27 -20.36
N ARG A 156 9.69 9.32 -21.68
CA ARG A 156 11.00 9.16 -22.32
C ARG A 156 11.93 10.33 -21.98
N ASN A 157 11.43 11.55 -22.04
CA ASN A 157 12.16 12.77 -21.71
C ASN A 157 12.59 12.77 -20.25
N LYS A 158 11.68 12.47 -19.32
CA LYS A 158 11.99 12.32 -17.89
C LYS A 158 13.06 11.25 -17.63
N ALA A 159 13.01 10.13 -18.36
CA ALA A 159 14.03 9.08 -18.25
C ALA A 159 15.39 9.55 -18.79
N HIS A 160 15.40 10.30 -19.89
CA HIS A 160 16.61 10.87 -20.47
C HIS A 160 17.27 11.91 -19.55
N GLU A 161 16.48 12.83 -18.99
CA GLU A 161 16.94 13.84 -18.05
C GLU A 161 17.53 13.21 -16.77
N ARG A 162 16.90 12.17 -16.24
CA ARG A 162 17.44 11.41 -15.09
C ARG A 162 18.78 10.77 -15.41
N ALA A 163 18.92 10.16 -16.59
CA ALA A 163 20.19 9.57 -17.01
C ALA A 163 21.30 10.62 -17.16
N LEU A 164 20.99 11.81 -17.70
CA LEU A 164 21.93 12.92 -17.79
C LEU A 164 22.34 13.44 -16.40
N ALA A 165 21.39 13.54 -15.48
CA ALA A 165 21.67 13.94 -14.10
C ALA A 165 22.59 12.95 -13.39
N GLU A 166 22.37 11.64 -13.56
CA GLU A 166 23.20 10.57 -13.00
C GLU A 166 24.62 10.57 -13.58
N LEU A 167 24.77 10.79 -14.90
CA LEU A 167 26.08 10.94 -15.52
C LEU A 167 26.81 12.19 -14.98
N GLY A 168 26.07 13.28 -14.74
CA GLY A 168 26.60 14.49 -14.14
C GLY A 168 27.12 14.29 -12.71
N THR A 169 26.39 13.55 -11.88
CA THR A 169 26.82 13.24 -10.50
C THR A 169 28.00 12.28 -10.48
N ALA A 170 28.01 11.25 -11.33
CA ALA A 170 29.12 10.32 -11.46
C ALA A 170 30.41 11.03 -11.90
N LYS A 171 30.32 11.96 -12.86
CA LYS A 171 31.47 12.76 -13.30
C LYS A 171 32.03 13.64 -12.19
N LYS A 172 31.16 14.27 -11.38
CA LYS A 172 31.58 15.06 -10.21
C LYS A 172 32.27 14.20 -9.15
N GLN A 173 31.75 12.99 -8.89
CA GLN A 173 32.37 12.04 -7.96
C GLN A 173 33.74 11.57 -8.44
N GLN A 174 33.88 11.25 -9.73
CA GLN A 174 35.18 10.91 -10.33
C GLN A 174 36.18 12.05 -10.19
N GLN A 175 35.78 13.29 -10.50
CA GLN A 175 36.66 14.47 -10.34
C GLN A 175 37.06 14.72 -8.88
N ALA A 176 36.14 14.51 -7.94
CA ALA A 176 36.45 14.61 -6.52
C ALA A 176 37.47 13.54 -6.09
N THR A 177 37.32 12.29 -6.56
CA THR A 177 38.29 11.23 -6.26
C THR A 177 39.65 11.45 -6.92
N THR A 178 39.71 11.96 -8.17
CA THR A 178 40.98 12.25 -8.84
C THR A 178 41.70 13.43 -8.20
N ASN A 179 40.99 14.48 -7.80
CA ASN A 179 41.58 15.61 -7.11
C ASN A 179 42.12 15.22 -5.73
N ASN A 180 41.45 14.33 -5.00
CA ASN A 180 41.91 13.83 -3.70
C ASN A 180 43.18 12.95 -3.80
N LEU A 181 43.37 12.24 -4.93
CA LEU A 181 44.58 11.46 -5.22
C LEU A 181 45.76 12.35 -5.64
N GLN A 182 45.51 13.51 -6.25
CA GLN A 182 46.54 14.46 -6.65
C GLN A 182 46.95 15.45 -5.55
N SER A 183 46.11 15.70 -4.55
CA SER A 183 46.41 16.60 -3.43
C SER A 183 47.23 15.97 -2.29
N ASN A 184 47.74 14.74 -2.46
CA ASN A 184 48.63 14.11 -1.49
C ASN A 184 49.99 13.69 -2.09
N PRO A 185 50.84 14.62 -2.55
CA PRO A 185 52.24 14.33 -2.79
C PRO A 185 53.03 14.53 -1.48
N SER A 186 53.63 13.44 -1.00
CA SER A 186 54.67 13.39 0.04
C SER A 186 54.19 13.23 1.48
N GLN A 187 54.33 12.03 2.01
CA GLN A 187 55.31 11.75 3.07
C GLN A 187 55.55 10.25 3.18
N SER A 188 56.66 9.77 2.61
CA SER A 188 57.66 8.95 3.32
C SER A 188 58.63 8.34 2.31
N SER A 189 59.78 9.00 2.18
CA SER A 189 61.00 8.41 1.62
C SER A 189 61.82 7.75 2.74
N PRO A 190 62.76 6.86 2.38
CA PRO A 190 63.21 5.74 3.20
C PRO A 190 64.40 6.10 4.10
N LYS A 191 64.36 5.67 5.37
CA LYS A 191 65.55 5.70 6.24
C LYS A 191 66.33 4.40 6.12
N LYS A 192 67.53 4.50 5.53
CA LYS A 192 68.63 3.55 5.69
C LYS A 192 69.18 3.66 7.12
N SER A 193 69.31 2.55 7.82
CA SER A 193 70.27 2.40 8.93
C SER A 193 70.65 0.92 9.11
N ASP A 194 71.91 0.74 9.47
CA ASP A 194 72.72 -0.44 9.37
C ASP A 194 72.33 -1.67 10.21
N LEU A 195 72.65 -2.83 9.62
CA LEU A 195 73.24 -4.05 10.19
C LEU A 195 73.15 -4.24 11.72
N LYS A 196 72.41 -5.29 12.12
CA LYS A 196 72.90 -6.28 13.09
C LYS A 196 72.17 -7.63 12.98
N SER A 197 72.92 -8.59 12.48
CA SER A 197 72.96 -10.02 12.85
C SER A 197 71.87 -10.53 13.83
N ARG A 198 71.07 -11.51 13.40
CA ARG A 198 71.02 -12.83 14.06
C ARG A 198 70.18 -13.88 13.32
N ARG A 199 70.87 -14.99 13.04
CA ARG A 199 70.46 -16.41 13.03
C ARG A 199 69.16 -16.84 12.32
N VAL A 200 69.42 -17.61 11.26
CA VAL A 200 68.62 -18.71 10.73
C VAL A 200 68.23 -19.71 11.83
N THR A 201 66.94 -20.00 11.94
CA THR A 201 66.42 -21.32 12.31
C THR A 201 65.21 -21.66 11.41
N PRO A 202 65.07 -22.93 10.97
CA PRO A 202 63.98 -23.35 10.10
C PRO A 202 62.83 -23.91 10.95
N TYR A 203 61.60 -23.41 10.80
CA TYR A 203 60.43 -24.10 11.38
C TYR A 203 59.16 -23.87 10.54
N THR A 204 58.82 -24.95 9.83
CA THR A 204 57.48 -25.51 9.55
C THR A 204 56.28 -24.60 9.32
N SER A 205 55.71 -24.76 8.13
CA SER A 205 54.36 -24.39 7.76
C SER A 205 53.31 -25.02 8.69
N PRO A 206 52.31 -24.25 9.17
CA PRO A 206 51.04 -24.80 9.61
C PRO A 206 50.06 -24.78 8.43
N GLN A 207 49.75 -25.97 7.92
CA GLN A 207 48.57 -26.20 7.09
C GLN A 207 47.33 -25.72 7.85
N LYS A 208 46.67 -24.68 7.34
CA LYS A 208 45.33 -24.28 7.80
C LYS A 208 44.35 -25.36 7.34
N LYS A 209 43.88 -26.13 8.32
CA LYS A 209 42.82 -27.13 8.20
C LYS A 209 41.57 -26.48 7.60
N LYS A 210 41.11 -27.01 6.46
CA LYS A 210 39.76 -26.82 5.94
C LYS A 210 38.77 -27.30 7.01
N ALA A 211 37.94 -26.41 7.52
CA ALA A 211 36.72 -26.79 8.22
C ALA A 211 35.72 -27.34 7.19
N PRO A 212 34.89 -28.34 7.55
CA PRO A 212 33.87 -28.86 6.65
C PRO A 212 32.79 -27.81 6.45
N GLU A 213 32.56 -27.52 5.17
CA GLU A 213 31.49 -26.67 4.66
C GLU A 213 30.14 -27.31 5.04
N PRO A 214 29.21 -26.59 5.69
CA PRO A 214 27.86 -27.08 5.85
C PRO A 214 27.22 -27.07 4.47
N GLU A 215 27.02 -28.26 3.93
CA GLU A 215 26.27 -28.54 2.72
C GLU A 215 24.84 -28.00 2.88
N PHE A 216 24.65 -26.74 2.52
CA PHE A 216 23.35 -26.10 2.47
C PHE A 216 22.66 -26.61 1.20
N GLN A 217 22.14 -27.84 1.27
CA GLN A 217 21.14 -28.34 0.34
C GLN A 217 19.95 -27.39 0.40
N ARG A 218 19.92 -26.42 -0.52
CA ARG A 218 18.70 -25.70 -0.88
C ARG A 218 17.79 -26.73 -1.52
N SER A 219 17.02 -27.41 -0.68
CA SER A 219 15.77 -28.04 -1.07
C SER A 219 15.01 -27.03 -1.93
N PHE A 220 14.81 -27.40 -3.20
CA PHE A 220 13.88 -26.71 -4.07
C PHE A 220 12.53 -26.76 -3.37
N ARG A 221 12.12 -25.64 -2.75
CA ARG A 221 10.75 -25.49 -2.29
C ARG A 221 9.87 -25.63 -3.51
N SER A 222 9.10 -26.72 -3.53
CA SER A 222 7.92 -26.85 -4.37
C SER A 222 7.19 -25.52 -4.36
N VAL A 223 6.78 -25.06 -5.54
CA VAL A 223 5.93 -23.88 -5.68
C VAL A 223 4.61 -24.24 -5.02
N ASP A 224 4.49 -23.95 -3.72
CA ASP A 224 3.24 -24.07 -2.98
C ASP A 224 2.25 -23.12 -3.64
N HIS A 225 1.33 -23.69 -4.42
CA HIS A 225 0.15 -22.97 -4.86
C HIS A 225 -0.48 -22.33 -3.62
N PRO A 226 -0.84 -21.03 -3.66
CA PRO A 226 -1.41 -20.35 -2.52
C PRO A 226 -2.67 -21.11 -2.10
N THR A 227 -2.56 -21.91 -1.03
CA THR A 227 -3.67 -22.71 -0.54
C THR A 227 -4.74 -21.73 -0.08
N LEU A 228 -5.87 -21.69 -0.78
CA LEU A 228 -6.99 -20.82 -0.43
C LEU A 228 -7.34 -21.04 1.04
N GLN A 229 -7.42 -19.94 1.79
CA GLN A 229 -7.79 -19.98 3.21
C GLN A 229 -9.20 -20.57 3.35
N ARG A 230 -9.38 -21.45 4.34
CA ARG A 230 -10.69 -22.01 4.64
C ARG A 230 -11.63 -20.91 5.13
N CYS A 231 -12.86 -20.93 4.65
CA CYS A 231 -13.91 -20.08 5.19
C CYS A 231 -14.21 -20.47 6.63
N HIS A 232 -14.17 -19.49 7.55
CA HIS A 232 -14.41 -19.74 8.97
C HIS A 232 -15.85 -20.19 9.28
N ARG A 233 -16.80 -20.00 8.37
CA ARG A 233 -18.20 -20.45 8.55
C ARG A 233 -18.42 -21.86 8.00
N CYS A 234 -18.11 -22.09 6.73
CA CYS A 234 -18.41 -23.37 6.06
C CYS A 234 -17.23 -24.34 5.98
N LEU A 235 -16.04 -23.94 6.42
CA LEU A 235 -14.77 -24.68 6.33
C LEU A 235 -14.29 -25.00 4.90
N GLY A 236 -15.04 -24.59 3.87
CA GLY A 236 -14.67 -24.82 2.47
C GLY A 236 -13.53 -23.92 2.00
N ARG A 237 -12.79 -24.40 1.00
CA ARG A 237 -11.70 -23.66 0.32
C ARG A 237 -12.15 -22.95 -0.96
N ASP A 238 -13.45 -22.99 -1.27
CA ASP A 238 -14.01 -22.36 -2.46
C ASP A 238 -13.81 -20.83 -2.42
N PRO A 239 -13.48 -20.16 -3.55
CA PRO A 239 -13.37 -18.71 -3.59
C PRO A 239 -14.75 -18.05 -3.32
N HIS A 240 -14.92 -17.43 -2.15
CA HIS A 240 -16.10 -16.63 -1.83
C HIS A 240 -15.83 -15.60 -0.73
N PHE A 241 -16.72 -14.62 -0.60
CA PHE A 241 -16.61 -13.60 0.44
C PHE A 241 -16.97 -14.18 1.81
N VAL A 242 -15.96 -14.57 2.60
CA VAL A 242 -16.11 -15.29 3.88
C VAL A 242 -17.08 -14.62 4.86
N ARG A 243 -17.09 -13.29 4.93
CA ARG A 243 -18.01 -12.52 5.80
C ARG A 243 -19.47 -12.52 5.33
N LYS A 244 -19.72 -12.86 4.07
CA LYS A 244 -21.05 -12.97 3.44
C LYS A 244 -21.40 -14.44 3.13
N CYS A 245 -20.62 -15.38 3.65
CA CYS A 245 -20.94 -16.80 3.48
C CYS A 245 -22.28 -17.07 4.17
N SER A 246 -23.26 -17.58 3.42
CA SER A 246 -24.63 -17.89 3.88
C SER A 246 -24.89 -19.40 3.96
N ARG A 247 -23.85 -20.23 3.84
CA ARG A 247 -24.01 -21.69 3.97
C ARG A 247 -24.47 -22.06 5.38
N THR A 248 -25.48 -22.92 5.44
CA THR A 248 -26.05 -23.47 6.69
C THR A 248 -25.40 -24.80 7.10
N SER A 249 -24.63 -25.40 6.19
CA SER A 249 -23.86 -26.63 6.40
C SER A 249 -22.38 -26.40 6.13
N ILE A 250 -21.53 -27.25 6.73
CA ILE A 250 -20.11 -27.28 6.37
C ILE A 250 -19.94 -27.81 4.94
N TRP A 251 -18.77 -27.61 4.34
CA TRP A 251 -18.52 -27.80 2.90
C TRP A 251 -18.90 -29.18 2.35
N ASN A 252 -18.83 -30.24 3.16
CA ASN A 252 -19.21 -31.62 2.79
C ASN A 252 -20.66 -31.99 3.13
N ASN A 253 -21.48 -31.03 3.58
CA ASN A 253 -22.85 -31.22 4.04
C ASN A 253 -23.06 -32.22 5.19
N SER A 254 -22.00 -32.69 5.86
CA SER A 254 -22.13 -33.69 6.93
C SER A 254 -22.82 -33.18 8.19
N ARG A 255 -22.73 -31.87 8.46
CA ARG A 255 -23.39 -31.22 9.61
C ARG A 255 -23.69 -29.75 9.35
N LYS A 256 -24.53 -29.19 10.21
CA LYS A 256 -24.81 -27.74 10.26
C LYS A 256 -23.59 -26.95 10.72
N VAL A 257 -23.48 -25.72 10.25
CA VAL A 257 -22.48 -24.77 10.77
C VAL A 257 -22.85 -24.41 12.20
N ILE A 258 -21.87 -24.41 13.11
CA ILE A 258 -22.10 -24.08 14.51
C ILE A 258 -21.81 -22.62 14.85
N CYS A 259 -21.35 -21.83 13.87
CA CYS A 259 -20.98 -20.42 14.05
C CYS A 259 -21.57 -19.52 12.96
N ASP A 260 -21.81 -18.27 13.33
CA ASP A 260 -22.28 -17.21 12.44
C ASP A 260 -21.66 -15.85 12.81
N TRP A 261 -21.77 -14.88 11.92
CA TRP A 261 -21.42 -13.49 12.19
C TRP A 261 -22.58 -12.80 12.87
N ASN A 262 -22.33 -12.19 14.03
CA ASN A 262 -23.34 -11.41 14.74
C ASN A 262 -23.49 -9.98 14.21
N GLU A 263 -24.45 -9.24 14.75
CA GLU A 263 -24.73 -7.84 14.37
C GLU A 263 -23.50 -6.91 14.54
N LYS A 264 -22.62 -7.24 15.49
CA LYS A 264 -21.38 -6.51 15.76
C LYS A 264 -20.23 -6.92 14.81
N SER A 265 -20.51 -7.77 13.83
CA SER A 265 -19.50 -8.34 12.91
C SER A 265 -18.41 -9.16 13.60
N TYR A 266 -18.71 -9.78 14.74
CA TYR A 266 -17.87 -10.80 15.37
C TYR A 266 -18.38 -12.20 15.01
N LEU A 267 -17.47 -13.15 14.90
CA LEU A 267 -17.82 -14.56 14.72
C LEU A 267 -18.23 -15.12 16.07
N GLU A 268 -19.42 -15.70 16.19
CA GLU A 268 -19.92 -16.30 17.43
C GLU A 268 -20.40 -17.72 17.21
N ILE A 269 -20.35 -18.55 18.27
CA ILE A 269 -20.94 -19.89 18.25
C ILE A 269 -22.45 -19.76 18.47
N CYS A 270 -23.26 -20.31 17.57
CA CYS A 270 -24.72 -20.21 17.61
C CYS A 270 -25.40 -21.47 18.19
N GLU A 271 -24.69 -22.59 18.28
CA GLU A 271 -25.21 -23.89 18.71
C GLU A 271 -24.33 -24.56 19.78
N GLY A 272 -24.93 -25.44 20.59
CA GLY A 272 -24.23 -26.25 21.59
C GLY A 272 -23.90 -25.53 22.92
N ILE A 273 -22.97 -26.12 23.67
CA ILE A 273 -22.62 -25.71 25.05
C ILE A 273 -21.98 -24.30 25.09
N HIS A 274 -21.38 -23.87 23.98
CA HIS A 274 -20.67 -22.59 23.88
C HIS A 274 -21.47 -21.51 23.14
N LYS A 275 -22.80 -21.64 23.06
CA LYS A 275 -23.67 -20.67 22.39
C LYS A 275 -23.48 -19.25 22.96
N GLY A 276 -23.32 -18.27 22.07
CA GLY A 276 -23.09 -16.87 22.39
C GLY A 276 -21.62 -16.51 22.64
N LEU A 277 -20.70 -17.48 22.58
CA LEU A 277 -19.28 -17.20 22.73
C LEU A 277 -18.71 -16.58 21.44
N GLU A 278 -18.15 -15.38 21.57
CA GLU A 278 -17.40 -14.72 20.51
C GLU A 278 -16.04 -15.40 20.28
N LEU A 279 -15.70 -15.64 19.03
CA LEU A 279 -14.47 -16.26 18.58
C LEU A 279 -13.48 -15.22 18.06
N CYS A 280 -12.20 -15.47 18.31
CA CYS A 280 -11.12 -14.70 17.72
C CYS A 280 -11.00 -15.02 16.22
N ALA A 281 -11.21 -14.03 15.35
CA ALA A 281 -11.11 -14.20 13.90
C ALA A 281 -9.68 -14.52 13.45
N ASP A 282 -8.66 -13.97 14.11
CA ASP A 282 -7.26 -14.25 13.78
C ASP A 282 -6.87 -15.69 14.16
N TRP A 283 -7.44 -16.22 15.24
CA TRP A 283 -7.25 -17.63 15.62
C TRP A 283 -7.74 -18.59 14.54
N GLN A 284 -8.75 -18.23 13.74
CA GLN A 284 -9.27 -19.08 12.68
C GLN A 284 -8.37 -19.14 11.43
N ARG A 285 -7.45 -18.18 11.28
CA ARG A 285 -6.56 -18.08 10.12
C ARG A 285 -5.40 -19.07 10.23
N THR A 286 -4.71 -19.29 9.11
CA THR A 286 -3.53 -20.17 9.02
C THR A 286 -2.44 -19.83 10.03
N ASN A 287 -2.22 -18.55 10.31
CA ASN A 287 -1.18 -18.08 11.22
C ASN A 287 -1.60 -18.13 12.71
N GLY A 288 -2.87 -18.39 12.99
CA GLY A 288 -3.44 -18.34 14.34
C GLY A 288 -3.38 -16.94 14.98
N CYS A 289 -3.64 -16.90 16.29
CA CYS A 289 -3.54 -15.70 17.14
C CYS A 289 -2.53 -15.96 18.26
N THR A 290 -1.58 -15.03 18.46
CA THR A 290 -0.54 -15.13 19.50
C THR A 290 -0.93 -14.41 20.80
N ASN A 291 -2.03 -13.67 20.80
CA ASN A 291 -2.44 -12.87 21.95
C ASN A 291 -3.04 -13.75 23.05
N ARG A 292 -2.40 -13.75 24.22
CA ARG A 292 -2.82 -14.53 25.40
C ARG A 292 -3.92 -13.87 26.24
N GLY A 293 -4.30 -12.63 25.92
CA GLY A 293 -5.31 -11.87 26.66
C GLY A 293 -6.76 -12.29 26.40
N HIS A 294 -7.02 -13.24 25.49
CA HIS A 294 -8.37 -13.73 25.18
C HIS A 294 -8.38 -15.22 24.75
N THR A 295 -7.66 -16.07 25.50
CA THR A 295 -7.55 -17.51 25.19
C THR A 295 -8.89 -18.23 25.21
N GLU A 296 -9.88 -17.72 25.95
CA GLU A 296 -11.25 -18.22 25.97
C GLU A 296 -11.95 -18.09 24.61
N LYS A 297 -11.53 -17.13 23.77
CA LYS A 297 -12.05 -16.92 22.40
C LYS A 297 -11.28 -17.74 21.35
N HIS A 298 -10.22 -18.45 21.74
CA HIS A 298 -9.41 -19.29 20.84
C HIS A 298 -10.04 -20.67 20.68
N ARG A 299 -11.18 -20.73 19.99
CA ARG A 299 -11.88 -21.99 19.68
C ARG A 299 -12.14 -22.13 18.20
N CYS A 300 -12.03 -23.34 17.67
CA CYS A 300 -12.31 -23.63 16.28
C CYS A 300 -13.78 -23.38 15.95
N SER A 301 -14.04 -22.58 14.93
CA SER A 301 -15.38 -22.31 14.40
C SER A 301 -16.13 -23.54 13.87
N GLY A 302 -15.40 -24.59 13.48
CA GLY A 302 -15.97 -25.88 13.06
C GLY A 302 -16.43 -26.76 14.24
N CYS A 303 -15.51 -27.11 15.14
CA CYS A 303 -15.72 -28.13 16.17
C CYS A 303 -15.65 -27.61 17.63
N ALA A 304 -15.52 -26.30 17.84
CA ALA A 304 -15.37 -25.63 19.14
C ALA A 304 -14.14 -26.04 19.98
N SER A 305 -13.20 -26.83 19.43
CA SER A 305 -11.93 -27.22 20.07
C SER A 305 -11.01 -26.03 20.28
N THR A 306 -10.25 -26.01 21.39
CA THR A 306 -9.23 -24.99 21.67
C THR A 306 -7.86 -25.27 21.05
N ASN A 307 -7.67 -26.44 20.43
CA ASN A 307 -6.36 -26.89 19.98
C ASN A 307 -5.95 -26.32 18.61
N HIS A 308 -6.93 -25.88 17.81
CA HIS A 308 -6.73 -25.37 16.45
C HIS A 308 -7.78 -24.32 16.09
N GLY A 309 -7.53 -23.59 15.00
CA GLY A 309 -8.52 -22.75 14.31
C GLY A 309 -9.15 -23.46 13.11
N ALA A 310 -10.09 -22.80 12.43
CA ALA A 310 -10.80 -23.32 11.24
C ALA A 310 -9.87 -23.97 10.20
N ASN A 311 -8.70 -23.39 9.98
CA ASN A 311 -7.75 -23.88 8.98
C ASN A 311 -7.18 -25.28 9.29
N GLY A 312 -7.09 -25.66 10.58
CA GLY A 312 -6.64 -26.98 11.04
C GLY A 312 -7.77 -27.90 11.49
N CYS A 313 -9.03 -27.56 11.17
CA CYS A 313 -10.18 -28.34 11.58
C CYS A 313 -10.25 -29.66 10.77
N PRO A 314 -10.33 -30.84 11.42
CA PRO A 314 -10.51 -32.11 10.73
C PRO A 314 -11.77 -32.16 9.87
N ASP A 315 -12.84 -31.48 10.30
CA ASP A 315 -14.11 -31.41 9.56
C ASP A 315 -14.02 -30.59 8.25
N GLY A 316 -12.89 -29.91 8.02
CA GLY A 316 -12.60 -29.17 6.80
C GLY A 316 -11.74 -29.93 5.79
N GLU A 317 -11.22 -31.11 6.14
CA GLU A 317 -10.39 -31.97 5.26
C GLU A 317 -11.23 -32.75 4.24
#